data_AF-A0A7K2X221-F1
#
_entry.id   AF-A0A7K2X221-F1
#
_cell.length_a   1.000
_cell.length_b   1.000
_cell.length_c   1.000
_cell.angle_alpha   90.00
_cell.angle_beta   90.00
_cell.angle_gamma   90.00
#
_symmetry.space_group_name_H-M   'P 1'
#
loop_
_entity.id
_entity.type
_entity.pdbx_description
1 polymer ?
#
loop_
_entity_poly.entity_id
_entity_poly.type
_entity_poly.pdbx_seq_one_letter_code
_entity_poly.pdbx_strand_id
1 'polypeptide(L)'
;MRTLDVLTPPHRTCPDCERSLPVTSEHFHKDSLRADGFTRRCADCRNTIARERYAQAPAECAARVRERRRERTAHFQSIGRYEVA
;
A
#
# COMPACT_ATOMS: atom_id res chain seq x y z
N MET A 1 -17.25 -33.49 -18.01
CA MET A 1 -17.01 -32.69 -16.79
C MET A 1 -16.86 -31.25 -17.21
N ARG A 2 -17.86 -30.40 -16.94
CA ARG A 2 -17.81 -28.97 -17.26
C ARG A 2 -17.29 -28.23 -16.03
N THR A 3 -16.01 -27.93 -15.97
CA THR A 3 -15.47 -26.95 -15.03
C THR A 3 -15.68 -25.57 -15.63
N LEU A 4 -16.91 -25.06 -15.55
CA LEU A 4 -17.27 -23.73 -16.05
C LEU A 4 -17.78 -22.88 -14.89
N ASP A 5 -16.93 -22.63 -13.90
CA ASP A 5 -17.17 -21.60 -12.89
C ASP A 5 -15.87 -20.83 -12.65
N VAL A 6 -15.30 -20.26 -13.72
CA VAL A 6 -14.32 -19.17 -13.54
C VAL A 6 -15.15 -17.97 -13.10
N LEU A 7 -15.32 -17.84 -11.78
CA LEU A 7 -15.92 -16.65 -11.18
C LEU A 7 -15.19 -15.43 -11.73
N THR A 8 -15.87 -14.67 -12.58
CA THR A 8 -15.35 -13.39 -13.07
C THR A 8 -14.96 -12.57 -11.85
N PRO A 9 -13.69 -12.11 -11.75
CA PRO A 9 -13.25 -11.38 -10.58
C PRO A 9 -14.13 -10.14 -10.39
N PRO A 10 -14.46 -9.78 -9.14
CA PRO A 10 -15.26 -8.58 -8.89
C PRO A 10 -14.53 -7.36 -9.47
N HIS A 11 -15.26 -6.51 -10.18
CA HIS A 11 -14.70 -5.27 -10.75
C HIS A 11 -15.04 -4.09 -9.85
N ARG A 12 -14.14 -3.10 -9.80
CA ARG A 12 -14.34 -1.86 -9.06
C ARG A 12 -13.93 -0.67 -9.91
N THR A 13 -14.72 0.38 -9.84
CA THR A 13 -14.44 1.66 -10.49
C THR A 13 -13.54 2.52 -9.60
N CYS A 14 -12.40 2.95 -10.14
CA CYS A 14 -11.54 3.91 -9.46
C CYS A 14 -12.20 5.30 -9.46
N PRO A 15 -12.28 6.00 -8.31
CA PRO A 15 -12.91 7.32 -8.27
C PRO A 15 -12.10 8.45 -8.92
N ASP A 16 -10.80 8.24 -9.20
CA ASP A 16 -9.93 9.29 -9.75
C ASP A 16 -9.78 9.19 -11.27
N CYS A 17 -9.69 7.96 -11.81
CA CYS A 17 -9.55 7.73 -13.25
C CYS A 17 -10.78 7.08 -13.89
N GLU A 18 -11.82 6.80 -13.11
CA GLU A 18 -13.12 6.25 -13.56
C GLU A 18 -13.07 4.91 -14.32
N ARG A 19 -11.89 4.27 -14.37
CA ARG A 19 -11.70 2.95 -14.98
C ARG A 19 -12.28 1.85 -14.10
N SER A 20 -13.08 0.97 -14.71
CA SER A 20 -13.52 -0.29 -14.09
C SER A 20 -12.43 -1.34 -14.24
N LEU A 21 -11.78 -1.70 -13.14
CA LEU A 21 -10.68 -2.67 -13.11
C LEU A 21 -11.04 -3.86 -12.22
N PRO A 22 -10.54 -5.06 -12.51
CA PRO A 22 -10.75 -6.21 -11.64
C PRO A 22 -10.04 -5.99 -10.31
N VAL A 23 -10.68 -6.38 -9.21
CA VAL A 23 -10.18 -6.25 -7.83
C VAL A 23 -9.14 -7.34 -7.57
N THR A 24 -7.97 -7.14 -8.16
CA THR A 24 -6.79 -8.00 -7.98
C THR A 24 -5.65 -7.19 -7.35
N SER A 25 -4.66 -7.88 -6.81
CA SER A 25 -3.45 -7.24 -6.26
C SER A 25 -2.61 -6.51 -7.31
N GLU A 26 -2.89 -6.71 -8.59
CA GLU A 26 -2.22 -6.02 -9.70
C GLU A 26 -2.79 -4.61 -9.89
N HIS A 27 -4.11 -4.43 -9.76
CA HIS A 27 -4.76 -3.15 -9.99
C HIS A 27 -5.10 -2.38 -8.70
N PHE A 28 -5.23 -3.08 -7.57
CA PHE A 28 -5.56 -2.47 -6.28
C PHE A 28 -4.59 -2.95 -5.19
N HIS A 29 -4.09 -2.02 -4.39
CA HIS A 29 -3.26 -2.39 -3.24
C HIS A 29 -4.10 -3.03 -2.13
N LYS A 30 -3.50 -4.01 -1.45
CA LYS A 30 -4.08 -4.62 -0.25
C LYS A 30 -4.13 -3.61 0.89
N ASP A 31 -5.25 -3.59 1.58
CA ASP A 31 -5.52 -2.74 2.73
C ASP A 31 -6.25 -3.57 3.80
N SER A 32 -5.50 -3.97 4.83
CA SER A 32 -6.02 -4.80 5.91
C SER A 32 -7.03 -4.09 6.82
N LEU A 33 -7.14 -2.77 6.71
CA LEU A 33 -8.10 -2.00 7.52
C LEU A 33 -9.49 -1.97 6.90
N ARG A 34 -9.65 -2.48 5.67
CA ARG A 34 -10.90 -2.42 4.93
C ARG A 34 -11.58 -3.78 4.87
N ALA A 35 -12.91 -3.80 4.93
CA ALA A 35 -13.70 -5.02 4.86
C ALA A 35 -13.38 -5.89 3.63
N ASP A 36 -13.17 -5.26 2.47
CA ASP A 36 -12.85 -5.96 1.22
C ASP A 36 -11.35 -6.32 1.08
N GLY A 37 -10.50 -5.88 2.00
CA GLY A 37 -9.05 -6.08 1.92
C GLY A 37 -8.33 -5.28 0.82
N PHE A 38 -9.03 -4.43 0.07
CA PHE A 38 -8.46 -3.64 -1.04
C PHE A 38 -8.79 -2.15 -0.98
N THR A 39 -7.85 -1.34 -1.47
CA THR A 39 -7.99 0.11 -1.61
C THR A 39 -9.11 0.52 -2.59
N ARG A 40 -9.61 1.77 -2.49
CA ARG A 40 -10.69 2.30 -3.36
C ARG A 40 -10.16 2.77 -4.71
N ARG A 41 -8.95 3.33 -4.69
CA ARG A 41 -8.27 3.88 -5.86
C ARG A 41 -7.43 2.78 -6.49
N CYS A 42 -7.27 2.82 -7.80
CA CYS A 42 -6.34 1.92 -8.47
C CYS A 42 -4.89 2.23 -8.04
N ALA A 43 -4.00 1.26 -8.28
CA ALA A 43 -2.59 1.35 -7.96
C ALA A 43 -1.94 2.56 -8.62
N ASP A 44 -2.26 2.85 -9.89
CA ASP A 44 -1.73 3.99 -10.63
C ASP A 44 -2.04 5.31 -9.93
N CYS A 45 -3.33 5.60 -9.70
CA CYS A 45 -3.78 6.84 -9.07
C CYS A 45 -3.25 6.97 -7.64
N ARG A 46 -3.11 5.86 -6.91
CA ARG A 46 -2.50 5.89 -5.59
C ARG A 46 -1.01 6.24 -5.67
N ASN A 47 -0.30 5.69 -6.65
CA ASN A 47 1.13 5.94 -6.85
C ASN A 47 1.40 7.37 -7.32
N THR A 48 0.57 7.95 -8.19
CA THR A 48 0.70 9.35 -8.60
C THR A 48 0.51 10.30 -7.43
N ILE A 49 -0.56 10.13 -6.66
CA ILE A 49 -0.83 10.95 -5.45
C ILE A 49 0.29 10.81 -4.42
N ALA A 50 0.83 9.59 -4.25
CA ALA A 50 1.98 9.37 -3.38
C ALA A 50 3.21 10.15 -3.87
N ARG A 51 3.54 10.05 -5.17
CA ARG A 51 4.65 10.79 -5.79
C ARG A 51 4.49 12.29 -5.64
N GLU A 52 3.31 12.83 -5.90
CA GLU A 52 3.00 14.26 -5.73
C GLU A 52 3.21 14.72 -4.29
N ARG A 53 2.71 13.96 -3.30
CA ARG A 53 2.96 14.24 -1.87
C ARG A 53 4.45 14.27 -1.54
N TYR A 54 5.24 13.33 -2.08
CA TYR A 54 6.69 13.31 -1.87
C TYR A 54 7.40 14.46 -2.58
N ALA A 55 6.88 14.90 -3.73
CA ALA A 55 7.42 16.03 -4.49
C ALA A 55 7.18 17.38 -3.81
N GLN A 56 6.06 17.54 -3.09
CA GLN A 56 5.74 18.79 -2.39
C GLN A 56 6.74 19.15 -1.27
N ALA A 57 7.22 18.15 -0.51
CA ALA A 57 8.13 18.38 0.62
C ALA A 57 9.17 17.25 0.76
N PRO A 58 10.16 17.17 -0.15
CA PRO A 58 11.10 16.05 -0.18
C PRO A 58 12.01 16.02 1.06
N ALA A 59 12.44 17.20 1.54
CA ALA A 59 13.30 17.31 2.72
C ALA A 59 12.59 16.83 3.99
N GLU A 60 11.34 17.27 4.21
CA GLU A 60 10.52 16.88 5.35
C GLU A 60 10.17 15.39 5.31
N CYS A 61 9.78 14.88 4.13
CA CYS A 61 9.52 13.45 3.96
C CYS A 61 10.77 12.62 4.28
N ALA A 62 11.95 13.04 3.82
CA ALA A 62 13.20 12.37 4.12
C ALA A 62 13.57 12.46 5.61
N ALA A 63 13.35 13.60 6.26
CA ALA A 63 13.56 13.78 7.70
C ALA A 63 12.68 12.83 8.52
N ARG A 64 11.37 12.80 8.25
CA ARG A 64 10.42 11.88 8.90
C ARG A 64 10.81 10.42 8.73
N VAL A 65 11.27 10.02 7.53
CA VAL A 65 11.72 8.64 7.28
C VAL A 65 12.98 8.31 8.09
N ARG A 66 13.93 9.24 8.22
CA ARG A 66 15.15 9.05 9.02
C ARG A 66 14.82 8.90 10.50
N GLU A 67 13.94 9.76 11.03
CA GLU A 67 13.48 9.71 12.41
C GLU A 67 12.79 8.38 12.74
N ARG A 68 11.79 7.97 11.95
CA ARG A 68 11.12 6.68 12.13
C ARG A 68 12.07 5.49 12.09
N ARG A 69 13.12 5.55 11.26
CA ARG A 69 14.17 4.52 11.23
C ARG A 69 14.99 4.51 12.52
N ARG A 70 15.37 5.68 13.05
CA ARG A 70 16.10 5.81 14.32
C ARG A 70 15.27 5.25 15.47
N GLU A 71 14.01 5.65 15.60
CA GLU A 71 13.09 5.15 16.63
C GLU A 71 12.95 3.63 16.57
N ARG A 72 12.73 3.09 15.37
CA ARG A 72 12.60 1.66 15.16
C ARG A 72 13.88 0.91 15.54
N THR A 73 15.05 1.43 15.15
CA THR A 73 16.34 0.83 15.52
C THR A 73 16.57 0.89 17.03
N ALA A 74 16.31 2.03 17.67
CA ALA A 74 16.43 2.20 19.12
C ALA A 74 15.50 1.23 19.88
N HIS A 75 14.26 1.06 19.41
CA HIS A 75 13.33 0.09 19.97
C HIS A 75 13.85 -1.35 19.85
N PHE A 76 14.36 -1.75 18.67
CA PHE A 76 14.90 -3.09 18.49
C PHE A 76 16.16 -3.34 19.32
N GLN A 77 17.00 -2.31 19.51
CA GLN A 77 18.15 -2.36 20.41
C GLN A 77 17.69 -2.50 21.87
N SER A 78 16.69 -1.73 22.30
CA SER A 78 16.21 -1.77 23.70
C SER A 78 15.60 -3.11 24.08
N ILE A 79 14.96 -3.81 23.15
CA ILE A 79 14.41 -5.15 23.41
C ILE A 79 15.46 -6.27 23.24
N GLY A 80 16.74 -5.93 23.07
CA GLY A 80 17.83 -6.88 22.94
C GLY A 80 17.77 -7.74 21.68
N ARG A 81 17.01 -7.33 20.64
CA ARG A 81 16.82 -8.15 19.43
C ARG A 81 18.14 -8.47 18.71
N TYR A 82 19.17 -7.64 18.92
CA TYR A 82 20.49 -7.80 18.34
C TYR A 82 21.55 -8.26 19.36
N GLU A 83 21.19 -8.50 20.61
CA GLU A 83 22.11 -8.90 21.68
C GLU A 83 22.22 -10.43 21.82
N VAL A 84 21.62 -11.20 20.90
CA VAL A 84 21.78 -12.66 20.88
C VAL A 84 23.12 -13.02 20.25
N ALA A 85 24.13 -13.22 21.09
CA ALA A 85 25.41 -13.87 20.82
C ALA A 85 25.63 -14.98 21.85
#